data_AF-A0A966WPV6-F1
#
_entry.id   AF-A0A966WPV6-F1
#
_cell.length_a   1.000
_cell.length_b   1.000
_cell.length_c   1.000
_cell.angle_alpha   90.00
_cell.angle_beta   90.00
_cell.angle_gamma   90.00
#
_symmetry.space_group_name_H-M   'P 1'
#
loop_
_entity.id
_entity.type
_entity.pdbx_description
1 polymer ?
#
loop_
_entity_poly.entity_id
_entity_poly.type
_entity_poly.pdbx_seq_one_letter_code
_entity_poly.pdbx_strand_id
1 'polypeptide(L)' 'MARLRAGVIGRVRACEQNSAWCEVQAQDSRGFVMRSDIFGVMPTEKVE' A
#
# COMPACT_ATOMS: atom_id res chain seq x y z
N MET A 1 -15.19 -9.88 1.75
CA MET A 1 -14.14 -8.95 1.28
C MET A 1 -13.44 -8.35 2.49
N ALA A 2 -12.12 -8.43 2.56
CA ALA A 2 -11.33 -7.78 3.61
C ALA A 2 -11.07 -6.31 3.22
N ARG A 3 -11.10 -5.40 4.21
CA ARG A 3 -10.81 -3.97 4.02
C ARG A 3 -9.89 -3.51 5.15
N LEU A 4 -8.82 -2.80 4.78
CA LEU A 4 -7.96 -2.13 5.77
C LEU A 4 -8.73 -0.96 6.39
N ARG A 5 -8.59 -0.80 7.71
CA ARG A 5 -9.11 0.35 8.45
C ARG A 5 -7.99 1.37 8.63
N ALA A 6 -8.34 2.64 8.77
CA ALA A 6 -7.37 3.69 9.09
C ALA A 6 -6.62 3.33 10.39
N GLY A 7 -5.31 3.56 10.40
CA GLY A 7 -4.42 3.25 11.53
C GLY A 7 -3.83 1.83 11.55
N VAL A 8 -4.20 0.95 10.60
CA VAL A 8 -3.54 -0.35 10.45
C VAL A 8 -2.11 -0.13 9.94
N ILE A 9 -1.14 -0.69 10.66
CA ILE A 9 0.27 -0.71 10.23
C ILE A 9 0.51 -1.96 9.39
N GLY A 10 1.08 -1.77 8.20
CA GLY A 10 1.43 -2.83 7.28
C GLY A 10 2.74 -2.52 6.55
N ARG A 11 3.21 -3.49 5.75
CA ARG A 11 4.39 -3.34 4.91
C ARG A 11 3.98 -3.12 3.46
N VAL A 12 4.51 -2.07 2.85
CA VAL A 12 4.44 -1.90 1.39
C VAL A 12 5.40 -2.91 0.76
N ARG A 13 4.87 -3.72 -0.17
CA ARG A 13 5.60 -4.75 -0.91
C ARG A 13 6.07 -4.22 -2.26
N ALA A 14 5.17 -3.57 -2.99
CA ALA A 14 5.45 -3.04 -4.31
C ALA A 14 4.57 -1.82 -4.60
N CYS A 15 5.17 -0.78 -5.18
CA CYS A 15 4.45 0.31 -5.84
C CYS A 15 5.15 0.56 -7.17
N GLU A 16 4.47 0.31 -8.29
CA GLU A 16 5.02 0.67 -9.60
C GLU A 16 5.13 2.19 -9.74
N GLN A 17 6.08 2.63 -10.59
CA GLN A 17 6.26 4.04 -10.88
C GLN A 17 4.97 4.62 -11.48
N ASN A 18 4.48 5.72 -10.91
CA ASN A 18 3.22 6.38 -11.28
C ASN A 18 1.94 5.52 -11.11
N SER A 19 2.00 4.36 -10.44
CA SER A 19 0.78 3.61 -10.10
C SER A 19 0.06 4.23 -8.92
N ALA A 20 -1.28 4.31 -9.01
CA ALA A 20 -2.16 4.71 -7.92
C ALA A 20 -2.39 3.59 -6.88
N TRP A 21 -1.96 2.37 -7.17
CA TRP A 21 -2.13 1.20 -6.31
C TRP A 21 -0.78 0.65 -5.88
N CYS A 22 -0.71 0.24 -4.61
CA CYS A 22 0.42 -0.44 -4.04
C CYS A 22 -0.01 -1.78 -3.46
N GLU A 23 0.81 -2.81 -3.68
CA GLU A 23 0.67 -4.08 -2.97
C GLU A 23 1.17 -3.90 -1.54
N VAL A 24 0.34 -4.32 -0.59
CA VAL A 24 0.63 -4.25 0.84
C VAL A 24 0.38 -5.59 1.50
N GLN A 25 1.12 -5.83 2.57
CA GLN A 25 0.87 -6.93 3.49
C GLN A 25 0.54 -6.37 4.87
N ALA A 26 -0.60 -6.78 5.41
CA ALA A 26 -0.99 -6.54 6.79
C ALA A 26 -1.24 -7.89 7.45
N GLN A 27 -0.42 -8.23 8.44
CA GLN A 27 -0.38 -9.57 9.05
C GLN A 27 -0.22 -10.65 7.95
N ASP A 28 -1.12 -11.64 7.93
CA ASP A 28 -1.10 -12.73 6.96
C ASP A 28 -1.87 -12.41 5.67
N SER A 29 -2.52 -11.24 5.61
CA SER A 29 -3.31 -10.82 4.46
C SER A 29 -2.50 -9.95 3.50
N ARG A 30 -2.66 -10.21 2.20
CA ARG A 30 -2.13 -9.37 1.12
C ARG A 30 -3.27 -8.77 0.31
N GLY A 31 -2.99 -7.61 -0.27
CA GLY A 31 -3.91 -6.95 -1.17
C GLY A 31 -3.36 -5.64 -1.67
N PHE A 32 -4.24 -4.85 -2.25
CA PHE A 32 -3.90 -3.54 -2.80
C PHE A 32 -4.59 -2.44 -2.02
N VAL A 33 -3.87 -1.35 -1.78
CA VAL A 33 -4.41 -0.13 -1.20
C VAL A 33 -4.07 1.05 -2.11
N MET A 34 -4.91 2.08 -2.09
CA MET A 34 -4.61 3.30 -2.83
C MET A 34 -3.36 3.95 -2.23
N ARG A 35 -2.47 4.39 -3.10
CA ARG A 35 -1.22 5.07 -2.74
C ARG A 35 -1.47 6.32 -1.91
N SER A 36 -2.56 7.04 -2.20
CA SER A 36 -3.00 8.23 -1.45
C SER A 36 -3.36 7.94 0.01
N ASP A 37 -3.66 6.69 0.35
CA ASP A 37 -4.07 6.27 1.70
C ASP A 37 -2.88 5.78 2.54
N ILE A 38 -1.67 5.73 1.95
CA ILE A 38 -0.45 5.28 2.62
C ILE A 38 0.35 6.50 3.10
N PHE A 39 0.63 6.54 4.40
CA PHE A 39 1.51 7.55 4.96
C PHE A 39 2.99 7.27 4.61
N GLY A 40 3.69 8.28 4.10
CA GLY A 40 5.13 8.21 3.84
C GLY A 40 5.54 7.65 2.46
N VAL A 41 4.59 7.31 1.58
CA VAL A 41 4.88 6.94 0.19
C VAL A 41 4.72 8.17 -0.70
N MET A 42 5.79 8.56 -1.41
CA MET A 42 5.74 9.67 -2.38
C MET A 42 4.80 9.36 -3.53
N PRO A 43 4.25 10.30 -4.32
CA PRO A 43 3.24 9.98 -5.35
C PRO A 43 3.74 9.22 -6.59
N THR A 44 5.04 9.28 -6.89
CA THR A 44 5.60 8.79 -8.17
C THR A 44 6.80 7.87 -8.04
N GLU A 45 7.20 7.52 -6.83
CA GLU A 45 8.36 6.66 -6.56
C GLU A 45 8.06 5.18 -6.83
N LYS A 46 9.07 4.41 -7.21
CA LYS A 46 8.98 2.95 -7.25
C LYS A 46 9.36 2.39 -5.88
N VAL A 47 8.54 1.48 -5.33
CA VAL A 47 8.83 0.79 -4.05
C VAL A 47 8.93 -0.71 -4.34
N GLU A 48 9.98 -1.38 -3.83
CA GLU A 48 10.27 -2.83 -3.93
C GLU A 48 10.71 -3.42 -2.58
#